data_AF-A0A350I187-F1
#
_entry.id   AF-A0A350I187-F1
#
_cell.length_a   1.000
_cell.length_b   1.000
_cell.length_c   1.000
_cell.angle_alpha   90.00
_cell.angle_beta   90.00
_cell.angle_gamma   90.00
#
_symmetry.space_group_name_H-M   'P 1'
#
loop_
_entity.id
_entity.type
_entity.pdbx_description
1 polymer ?
#
loop_
_entity_poly.entity_id
_entity_poly.type
_entity_poly.pdbx_seq_one_letter_code
_entity_poly.pdbx_strand_id
1 'polypeptide(L)'
;GNYWRVSYDENLEDLFRGGGPVDGPSELPFDANDLEYNIYTGVDDENLYIAIEVKDDWIETDSAEAGSENGQTWLDDSVEIFIDGDNSNFEERSTDGNPEVIDTGGQFVITANNAYRQAEAGNPGYGPNDAWYALTEFTDTGYVAEFRISLDAIGNPQPGDVIGFNVGVNDDDTSGGSNRQVLWSGATHIESTYGNLFIGGRTYTAPKSSTPTIDGVVNAAEYESATAVVLNSHTGSYHIGVGNDEWEDGDHSLTAWIVHDDEAIYVGIDAIDDQIYTDSAEAGSEDGQTWIDDSIEIFFDADESDLAGRDTEKQFEGQYVLTPNGARRDNEANNPSFGASADWFAATAGTDEGYQMEFKITKASLGIADGASVGFNIAMNDDDGAGRKSQLNWNGSPHNEFTYGVLVLGPASTDGGDSAADVSISTADGVIVLTWEGNGTLQSAPAVTGPWSAVDDAASGVVIEASASQAFYRVR
;
A
#
# COMPACT_ATOMS: atom_id res chain seq x y z
N GLY A 1 -12.79 -1.30 -11.72
CA GLY A 1 -13.85 -2.03 -10.97
C GLY A 1 -13.52 -1.92 -9.50
N ASN A 2 -14.45 -2.21 -8.58
CA ASN A 2 -14.08 -2.36 -7.17
C ASN A 2 -13.41 -3.73 -6.99
N TYR A 3 -12.12 -3.75 -6.67
CA TYR A 3 -11.35 -4.97 -6.40
C TYR A 3 -11.41 -5.36 -4.91
N TRP A 4 -11.97 -4.49 -4.07
CA TRP A 4 -12.18 -4.70 -2.64
C TRP A 4 -13.58 -5.26 -2.40
N ARG A 5 -13.78 -6.51 -2.80
CA ARG A 5 -15.06 -7.23 -2.65
C ARG A 5 -14.84 -8.74 -2.59
N VAL A 6 -15.77 -9.42 -1.94
CA VAL A 6 -15.96 -10.87 -2.06
C VAL A 6 -17.30 -11.12 -2.75
N SER A 7 -17.30 -11.95 -3.79
CA SER A 7 -18.51 -12.22 -4.59
C SER A 7 -18.68 -13.70 -4.89
N TYR A 8 -19.93 -14.11 -5.09
CA TYR A 8 -20.26 -15.46 -5.49
C TYR A 8 -19.77 -15.77 -6.91
N ASP A 9 -19.17 -16.95 -7.11
CA ASP A 9 -18.76 -17.44 -8.41
C ASP A 9 -19.00 -18.94 -8.57
N GLU A 10 -20.02 -19.31 -9.36
CA GLU A 10 -20.39 -20.70 -9.66
C GLU A 10 -19.29 -21.54 -10.32
N ASN A 11 -18.20 -20.91 -10.78
CA ASN A 11 -17.10 -21.60 -11.45
C ASN A 11 -15.95 -21.98 -10.50
N LEU A 12 -15.97 -21.53 -9.25
CA LEU A 12 -14.95 -21.83 -8.24
C LEU A 12 -15.41 -22.96 -7.31
N GLU A 13 -14.46 -23.67 -6.68
CA GLU A 13 -14.78 -24.83 -5.82
C GLU A 13 -15.43 -24.40 -4.50
N ASP A 14 -14.98 -23.28 -3.95
CA ASP A 14 -15.50 -22.64 -2.74
C ASP A 14 -16.65 -21.65 -3.01
N LEU A 15 -16.97 -21.41 -4.28
CA LEU A 15 -17.98 -20.48 -4.77
C LEU A 15 -17.71 -19.00 -4.43
N PHE A 16 -16.49 -18.63 -4.00
CA PHE A 16 -16.14 -17.25 -3.66
C PHE A 16 -14.97 -16.75 -4.50
N ARG A 17 -15.04 -15.49 -4.92
CA ARG A 17 -13.96 -14.79 -5.63
C ARG A 17 -13.51 -13.57 -4.83
N GLY A 18 -12.19 -13.42 -4.66
CA GLY A 18 -11.56 -12.28 -3.98
C GLY A 18 -11.48 -12.45 -2.46
N GLY A 19 -11.53 -13.69 -1.98
CA GLY A 19 -11.68 -14.08 -0.59
C GLY A 19 -12.26 -15.48 -0.48
N GLY A 20 -12.29 -16.04 0.73
CA GLY A 20 -12.71 -17.43 0.92
C GLY A 20 -13.14 -17.77 2.34
N PRO A 21 -13.80 -18.92 2.52
CA PRO A 21 -14.23 -19.37 3.83
C PRO A 21 -13.01 -19.78 4.69
N VAL A 22 -13.01 -19.37 5.95
CA VAL A 22 -11.97 -19.73 6.93
C VAL A 22 -12.61 -20.38 8.15
N ASP A 23 -11.77 -20.96 9.03
CA ASP A 23 -12.09 -21.40 10.40
C ASP A 23 -13.58 -21.57 10.76
N GLY A 24 -14.12 -22.80 10.78
CA GLY A 24 -15.49 -23.04 11.26
C GLY A 24 -16.27 -24.08 10.45
N PRO A 25 -17.60 -24.15 10.60
CA PRO A 25 -18.45 -24.82 9.63
C PRO A 25 -18.24 -24.13 8.27
N SER A 26 -18.09 -24.93 7.22
CA SER A 26 -17.76 -24.44 5.87
C SER A 26 -18.92 -24.78 4.92
N GLU A 27 -20.14 -24.44 5.32
CA GLU A 27 -21.28 -24.63 4.43
C GLU A 27 -21.12 -23.68 3.24
N LEU A 28 -21.15 -24.23 2.03
CA LEU A 28 -21.03 -23.44 0.80
C LEU A 28 -22.30 -22.61 0.58
N PRO A 29 -22.19 -21.43 -0.05
CA PRO A 29 -23.35 -20.60 -0.33
C PRO A 29 -24.36 -21.33 -1.23
N PHE A 30 -25.64 -21.16 -0.94
CA PHE A 30 -26.75 -21.77 -1.65
C PHE A 30 -26.89 -21.21 -3.06
N ASP A 31 -26.83 -19.88 -3.19
CA ASP A 31 -26.82 -19.16 -4.46
C ASP A 31 -26.19 -17.77 -4.34
N ALA A 32 -26.23 -16.98 -5.42
CA ALA A 32 -25.62 -15.66 -5.49
C ALA A 32 -26.28 -14.59 -4.59
N ASN A 33 -27.34 -14.90 -3.84
CA ASN A 33 -27.94 -13.99 -2.87
C ASN A 33 -27.53 -14.28 -1.43
N ASP A 34 -26.85 -15.40 -1.20
CA ASP A 34 -26.54 -15.93 0.13
C ASP A 34 -25.46 -15.09 0.82
N LEU A 35 -24.31 -14.88 0.18
CA LEU A 35 -23.28 -14.00 0.73
C LEU A 35 -22.44 -13.32 -0.35
N GLU A 36 -22.42 -11.99 -0.32
CA GLU A 36 -21.42 -11.15 -1.00
C GLU A 36 -21.16 -9.91 -0.16
N TYR A 37 -19.97 -9.31 -0.28
CA TYR A 37 -19.74 -8.01 0.36
C TYR A 37 -18.77 -7.11 -0.40
N ASN A 38 -19.04 -5.80 -0.36
CA ASN A 38 -18.13 -4.76 -0.83
C ASN A 38 -17.48 -4.06 0.35
N ILE A 39 -16.19 -3.76 0.22
CA ILE A 39 -15.41 -3.04 1.20
C ILE A 39 -15.13 -1.63 0.65
N TYR A 40 -15.32 -0.63 1.49
CA TYR A 40 -14.97 0.76 1.22
C TYR A 40 -14.18 1.31 2.39
N THR A 41 -13.09 2.01 2.10
CA THR A 41 -12.24 2.63 3.13
C THR A 41 -12.03 4.11 2.82
N GLY A 42 -11.83 4.89 3.88
CA GLY A 42 -11.47 6.30 3.82
C GLY A 42 -10.74 6.69 5.08
N VAL A 43 -9.93 7.73 5.03
CA VAL A 43 -9.14 8.18 6.18
C VAL A 43 -9.18 9.71 6.25
N ASP A 44 -9.21 10.24 7.47
CA ASP A 44 -8.91 11.64 7.75
C ASP A 44 -7.70 11.73 8.71
N ASP A 45 -7.40 12.94 9.19
CA ASP A 45 -6.23 13.17 10.04
C ASP A 45 -6.29 12.42 11.40
N GLU A 46 -7.45 11.91 11.80
CA GLU A 46 -7.66 11.31 13.13
C GLU A 46 -8.23 9.88 13.06
N ASN A 47 -8.92 9.49 11.98
CA ASN A 47 -9.71 8.28 11.93
C ASN A 47 -9.62 7.54 10.59
N LEU A 48 -9.60 6.21 10.70
CA LEU A 48 -9.94 5.29 9.63
C LEU A 48 -11.45 5.03 9.62
N TYR A 49 -12.06 5.16 8.46
CA TYR A 49 -13.46 4.87 8.18
C TYR A 49 -13.56 3.66 7.27
N ILE A 50 -14.40 2.70 7.65
CA ILE A 50 -14.64 1.49 6.86
C ILE A 50 -16.16 1.30 6.72
N ALA A 51 -16.62 1.03 5.52
CA ALA A 51 -18.01 0.63 5.27
C ALA A 51 -18.03 -0.69 4.52
N ILE A 52 -18.79 -1.65 5.05
CA ILE A 52 -19.00 -2.97 4.47
C ILE A 52 -20.46 -3.09 4.06
N GLU A 53 -20.71 -3.20 2.76
CA GLU A 53 -22.05 -3.49 2.24
C GLU A 53 -22.18 -5.00 2.07
N VAL A 54 -22.98 -5.64 2.92
CA VAL A 54 -23.22 -7.08 2.91
C VAL A 54 -24.54 -7.37 2.20
N LYS A 55 -24.48 -8.32 1.28
CA LYS A 55 -25.63 -8.96 0.67
C LYS A 55 -25.79 -10.33 1.30
N ASP A 56 -26.99 -10.59 1.82
CA ASP A 56 -27.34 -11.75 2.60
C ASP A 56 -28.86 -11.92 2.57
N ASP A 57 -29.35 -13.11 2.19
CA ASP A 57 -30.77 -13.39 2.05
C ASP A 57 -31.44 -13.91 3.33
N TRP A 58 -30.66 -14.23 4.36
CA TRP A 58 -31.14 -14.71 5.65
C TRP A 58 -30.30 -14.21 6.83
N ILE A 59 -30.78 -13.13 7.46
CA ILE A 59 -30.08 -12.54 8.61
C ILE A 59 -30.63 -13.11 9.95
N GLU A 60 -29.79 -13.79 10.71
CA GLU A 60 -29.98 -14.22 12.10
C GLU A 60 -29.09 -13.46 13.10
N THR A 61 -29.69 -13.11 14.24
CA THR A 61 -29.01 -12.39 15.32
C THR A 61 -29.48 -12.92 16.68
N ASP A 62 -29.38 -14.23 16.87
CA ASP A 62 -30.01 -14.97 17.97
C ASP A 62 -29.05 -15.32 19.13
N SER A 63 -27.75 -15.12 18.94
CA SER A 63 -26.68 -15.51 19.85
C SER A 63 -26.20 -14.37 20.75
N ALA A 64 -25.89 -13.18 20.20
CA ALA A 64 -25.54 -11.99 20.96
C ALA A 64 -26.77 -11.10 21.21
N GLU A 65 -26.98 -10.68 22.47
CA GLU A 65 -28.05 -9.74 22.79
C GLU A 65 -27.82 -8.41 22.04
N ALA A 66 -28.88 -7.86 21.42
CA ALA A 66 -28.77 -6.63 20.64
C ALA A 66 -28.13 -5.47 21.42
N GLY A 67 -27.11 -4.84 20.83
CA GLY A 67 -26.36 -3.77 21.48
C GLY A 67 -25.42 -4.20 22.61
N SER A 68 -25.26 -5.51 22.84
CA SER A 68 -24.38 -6.01 23.91
C SER A 68 -22.90 -5.85 23.56
N GLU A 69 -22.09 -5.74 24.61
CA GLU A 69 -20.64 -5.66 24.52
C GLU A 69 -20.01 -7.04 24.72
N ASN A 70 -19.07 -7.39 23.84
CA ASN A 70 -18.20 -8.56 23.95
C ASN A 70 -18.96 -9.90 24.13
N GLY A 71 -20.16 -9.99 23.53
CA GLY A 71 -20.94 -11.23 23.43
C GLY A 71 -20.34 -12.23 22.44
N GLN A 72 -21.10 -13.29 22.13
CA GLN A 72 -20.74 -14.28 21.11
C GLN A 72 -21.07 -13.77 19.70
N THR A 73 -20.50 -12.63 19.33
CA THR A 73 -20.83 -11.91 18.10
C THR A 73 -20.51 -12.70 16.83
N TRP A 74 -19.48 -13.54 16.86
CA TRP A 74 -19.06 -14.38 15.74
C TRP A 74 -20.02 -15.53 15.41
N LEU A 75 -21.08 -15.73 16.21
CA LEU A 75 -22.13 -16.70 15.93
C LEU A 75 -23.31 -16.07 15.18
N ASP A 76 -23.44 -14.74 15.17
CA ASP A 76 -24.49 -14.03 14.44
C ASP A 76 -23.93 -13.44 13.14
N ASP A 77 -24.83 -13.04 12.23
CA ASP A 77 -24.44 -12.22 11.08
C ASP A 77 -23.75 -10.95 11.54
N SER A 78 -22.48 -10.85 11.14
CA SER A 78 -21.59 -9.83 11.65
C SER A 78 -20.42 -9.56 10.75
N VAL A 79 -19.90 -8.35 10.88
CA VAL A 79 -18.70 -7.89 10.20
C VAL A 79 -17.59 -7.75 11.24
N GLU A 80 -16.45 -8.32 10.92
CA GLU A 80 -15.21 -8.26 11.69
C GLU A 80 -14.13 -7.53 10.89
N ILE A 81 -13.54 -6.50 11.49
CA ILE A 81 -12.39 -5.78 10.96
C ILE A 81 -11.16 -6.20 11.77
N PHE A 82 -10.12 -6.62 11.07
CA PHE A 82 -8.82 -6.94 11.67
C PHE A 82 -7.77 -5.94 11.21
N ILE A 83 -6.97 -5.43 12.14
CA ILE A 83 -5.94 -4.42 11.89
C ILE A 83 -4.63 -4.85 12.55
N ASP A 84 -3.54 -4.78 11.78
CA ASP A 84 -2.14 -4.80 12.22
C ASP A 84 -1.55 -3.43 11.84
N GLY A 85 -1.65 -2.46 12.76
CA GLY A 85 -1.44 -1.05 12.46
C GLY A 85 0.02 -0.62 12.33
N ASP A 86 0.97 -1.41 12.84
CA ASP A 86 2.40 -1.22 12.61
C ASP A 86 2.96 -2.17 11.54
N ASN A 87 2.09 -2.99 10.94
CA ASN A 87 2.43 -3.96 9.90
C ASN A 87 3.56 -4.90 10.37
N SER A 88 3.47 -5.32 11.63
CA SER A 88 4.46 -6.21 12.26
C SER A 88 4.45 -7.60 11.62
N ASN A 89 3.33 -7.98 10.99
CA ASN A 89 3.08 -9.27 10.39
C ASN A 89 3.28 -10.39 11.41
N PHE A 90 2.66 -10.26 12.58
CA PHE A 90 2.77 -11.25 13.65
C PHE A 90 2.26 -12.63 13.18
N GLU A 91 3.18 -13.60 13.12
CA GLU A 91 2.94 -14.94 12.54
C GLU A 91 2.05 -15.86 13.39
N GLU A 92 1.96 -15.60 14.70
CA GLU A 92 1.24 -16.48 15.62
C GLU A 92 -0.20 -16.01 15.82
N ARG A 93 -1.16 -16.95 15.81
CA ARG A 93 -2.55 -16.63 16.10
C ARG A 93 -2.70 -16.02 17.50
N SER A 94 -3.18 -14.77 17.62
CA SER A 94 -3.35 -14.09 18.93
C SER A 94 -4.79 -13.65 19.22
N THR A 95 -5.30 -14.08 20.36
CA THR A 95 -6.65 -13.70 20.87
C THR A 95 -6.64 -13.41 22.38
N ASP A 96 -5.46 -13.39 22.99
CA ASP A 96 -5.25 -13.38 24.44
C ASP A 96 -4.76 -12.03 24.99
N GLY A 97 -4.90 -10.96 24.20
CA GLY A 97 -4.50 -9.61 24.57
C GLY A 97 -2.99 -9.41 24.53
N ASN A 98 -2.30 -10.04 23.57
CA ASN A 98 -0.88 -9.82 23.33
C ASN A 98 -0.62 -8.33 23.00
N PRO A 99 0.22 -7.61 23.76
CA PRO A 99 0.52 -6.20 23.49
C PRO A 99 1.04 -5.92 22.08
N GLU A 100 1.78 -6.86 21.47
CA GLU A 100 2.25 -6.71 20.08
C GLU A 100 1.09 -6.50 19.09
N VAL A 101 -0.06 -7.11 19.36
CA VAL A 101 -1.25 -7.06 18.50
C VAL A 101 -2.21 -5.97 18.95
N ILE A 102 -2.49 -5.87 20.25
CA ILE A 102 -3.55 -4.97 20.75
C ILE A 102 -3.10 -3.52 20.92
N ASP A 103 -1.80 -3.23 20.97
CA ASP A 103 -1.31 -1.85 21.07
C ASP A 103 -1.32 -1.14 19.70
N THR A 104 -1.34 -1.91 18.61
CA THR A 104 -1.33 -1.41 17.23
C THR A 104 -2.54 -1.86 16.41
N GLY A 105 -3.48 -2.63 16.98
CA GLY A 105 -4.70 -3.00 16.27
C GLY A 105 -5.55 -4.06 16.99
N GLY A 106 -5.74 -5.20 16.33
CA GLY A 106 -6.61 -6.28 16.76
C GLY A 106 -7.94 -6.34 16.00
N GLN A 107 -8.97 -6.92 16.63
CA GLN A 107 -10.27 -7.19 16.00
C GLN A 107 -11.38 -6.27 16.55
N PHE A 108 -12.16 -5.72 15.62
CA PHE A 108 -13.35 -4.90 15.88
C PHE A 108 -14.56 -5.53 15.21
N VAL A 109 -15.62 -5.83 15.96
CA VAL A 109 -16.80 -6.54 15.43
C VAL A 109 -18.07 -5.75 15.65
N ILE A 110 -18.97 -5.76 14.67
CA ILE A 110 -20.36 -5.31 14.81
C ILE A 110 -21.30 -6.34 14.16
N THR A 111 -22.33 -6.76 14.88
CA THR A 111 -23.37 -7.67 14.36
C THR A 111 -24.48 -6.87 13.67
N ALA A 112 -25.32 -7.55 12.86
CA ALA A 112 -26.49 -6.96 12.24
C ALA A 112 -27.53 -6.41 13.26
N ASN A 113 -27.49 -6.84 14.53
CA ASN A 113 -28.28 -6.28 15.63
C ASN A 113 -27.54 -5.27 16.52
N ASN A 114 -26.40 -4.76 16.04
CA ASN A 114 -25.54 -3.77 16.71
C ASN A 114 -24.90 -4.24 18.04
N ALA A 115 -24.86 -5.54 18.32
CA ALA A 115 -23.93 -6.06 19.33
C ALA A 115 -22.49 -5.90 18.82
N TYR A 116 -21.55 -5.59 19.71
CA TYR A 116 -20.17 -5.26 19.31
C TYR A 116 -19.14 -6.02 20.14
N ARG A 117 -17.94 -6.18 19.58
CA ARG A 117 -16.80 -6.79 20.26
C ARG A 117 -15.51 -6.03 19.98
N GLN A 118 -14.69 -5.90 21.01
CA GLN A 118 -13.40 -5.20 21.01
C GLN A 118 -12.37 -5.84 21.96
N ALA A 119 -12.68 -7.03 22.51
CA ALA A 119 -11.83 -7.67 23.50
C ALA A 119 -10.44 -8.01 22.94
N GLU A 120 -10.39 -8.43 21.69
CA GLU A 120 -9.22 -8.74 20.90
C GLU A 120 -8.51 -7.50 20.32
N ALA A 121 -9.07 -6.30 20.52
CA ALA A 121 -8.41 -5.00 20.27
C ALA A 121 -7.99 -4.30 21.58
N GLY A 122 -7.97 -5.02 22.72
CA GLY A 122 -7.57 -4.45 24.00
C GLY A 122 -8.63 -3.60 24.70
N ASN A 123 -9.88 -3.58 24.22
CA ASN A 123 -10.98 -2.76 24.70
C ASN A 123 -10.67 -1.24 24.71
N PRO A 124 -10.39 -0.63 23.54
CA PRO A 124 -9.96 0.77 23.46
C PRO A 124 -11.10 1.77 23.76
N GLY A 125 -12.35 1.31 23.75
CA GLY A 125 -13.53 2.09 24.11
C GLY A 125 -14.46 2.31 22.91
N TYR A 126 -15.73 1.96 23.08
CA TYR A 126 -16.74 1.98 22.03
C TYR A 126 -17.79 3.07 22.26
N GLY A 127 -17.98 3.92 21.27
CA GLY A 127 -19.01 4.96 21.28
C GLY A 127 -18.71 6.10 20.31
N PRO A 128 -19.71 6.95 20.00
CA PRO A 128 -19.56 8.02 19.01
C PRO A 128 -18.44 9.04 19.28
N ASN A 129 -17.89 9.06 20.50
CA ASN A 129 -16.79 9.95 20.91
C ASN A 129 -15.62 9.18 21.56
N ASP A 130 -15.63 7.85 21.52
CA ASP A 130 -14.56 7.02 22.13
C ASP A 130 -13.52 6.61 21.06
N ALA A 131 -12.70 5.60 21.30
CA ALA A 131 -11.63 5.22 20.37
C ALA A 131 -12.16 4.65 19.05
N TRP A 132 -13.29 3.95 19.09
CA TRP A 132 -13.95 3.48 17.88
C TRP A 132 -15.47 3.46 18.05
N TYR A 133 -16.18 3.38 16.93
CA TYR A 133 -17.63 3.24 16.88
C TYR A 133 -18.04 2.52 15.61
N ALA A 134 -19.14 1.77 15.68
CA ALA A 134 -19.72 1.16 14.51
C ALA A 134 -21.25 1.13 14.61
N LEU A 135 -21.92 1.01 13.47
CA LEU A 135 -23.36 0.79 13.40
C LEU A 135 -23.69 -0.10 12.22
N THR A 136 -24.76 -0.88 12.37
CA THR A 136 -25.38 -1.65 11.29
C THR A 136 -26.80 -1.19 11.00
N GLU A 137 -27.14 -1.14 9.72
CA GLU A 137 -28.51 -0.89 9.24
C GLU A 137 -28.88 -1.88 8.13
N PHE A 138 -30.10 -2.43 8.22
CA PHE A 138 -30.62 -3.34 7.22
C PHE A 138 -30.89 -2.64 5.89
N THR A 139 -30.62 -3.35 4.80
CA THR A 139 -30.99 -2.96 3.44
C THR A 139 -32.08 -3.89 2.90
N ASP A 140 -32.48 -3.68 1.65
CA ASP A 140 -33.45 -4.56 0.98
C ASP A 140 -32.87 -5.96 0.69
N THR A 141 -31.55 -6.14 0.75
CA THR A 141 -30.84 -7.35 0.30
C THR A 141 -29.77 -7.84 1.29
N GLY A 142 -29.77 -7.34 2.53
CA GLY A 142 -28.71 -7.61 3.50
C GLY A 142 -28.61 -6.49 4.52
N TYR A 143 -27.40 -6.01 4.80
CA TYR A 143 -27.13 -4.91 5.73
C TYR A 143 -25.84 -4.16 5.37
N VAL A 144 -25.68 -2.95 5.92
CA VAL A 144 -24.43 -2.18 5.84
C VAL A 144 -23.88 -2.04 7.25
N ALA A 145 -22.58 -2.29 7.41
CA ALA A 145 -21.82 -2.01 8.62
C ALA A 145 -20.86 -0.84 8.37
N GLU A 146 -20.94 0.22 9.17
CA GLU A 146 -20.03 1.36 9.11
C GLU A 146 -19.21 1.44 10.39
N PHE A 147 -17.90 1.62 10.27
CA PHE A 147 -16.93 1.74 11.35
C PHE A 147 -16.20 3.08 11.26
N ARG A 148 -15.90 3.66 12.42
CA ARG A 148 -14.87 4.69 12.61
C ARG A 148 -13.92 4.19 13.69
N ILE A 149 -12.64 4.06 13.36
CA ILE A 149 -11.58 3.62 14.25
C ILE A 149 -10.54 4.75 14.31
N SER A 150 -10.21 5.21 15.52
CA SER A 150 -9.17 6.23 15.74
C SER A 150 -7.81 5.70 15.29
N LEU A 151 -7.03 6.50 14.55
CA LEU A 151 -5.67 6.15 14.18
C LEU A 151 -4.81 5.90 15.42
N ASP A 152 -4.96 6.72 16.47
CA ASP A 152 -4.30 6.51 17.78
C ASP A 152 -4.55 5.12 18.40
N ALA A 153 -5.69 4.49 18.11
CA ALA A 153 -6.03 3.17 18.65
C ALA A 153 -5.37 2.01 17.90
N ILE A 154 -4.74 2.30 16.75
CA ILE A 154 -4.13 1.31 15.85
C ILE A 154 -2.66 1.67 15.57
N GLY A 155 -1.95 2.21 16.57
CA GLY A 155 -0.53 2.56 16.41
C GLY A 155 -0.24 3.90 15.75
N ASN A 156 -1.26 4.70 15.43
CA ASN A 156 -1.18 6.01 14.80
C ASN A 156 -0.40 6.02 13.48
N PRO A 157 -0.80 5.19 12.48
CA PRO A 157 -0.14 5.16 11.19
C PRO A 157 -0.31 6.49 10.45
N GLN A 158 0.70 6.87 9.69
CA GLN A 158 0.81 8.16 9.00
C GLN A 158 0.54 8.03 7.50
N PRO A 159 0.24 9.13 6.79
CA PRO A 159 0.11 9.12 5.35
C PRO A 159 1.34 8.51 4.64
N GLY A 160 1.11 7.51 3.80
CA GLY A 160 2.10 6.72 3.08
C GLY A 160 2.43 5.37 3.74
N ASP A 161 2.04 5.17 5.00
CA ASP A 161 2.23 3.91 5.71
C ASP A 161 1.31 2.82 5.15
N VAL A 162 1.72 1.57 5.35
CA VAL A 162 0.92 0.37 5.09
C VAL A 162 0.61 -0.28 6.41
N ILE A 163 -0.63 -0.68 6.59
CA ILE A 163 -1.07 -1.50 7.70
C ILE A 163 -1.57 -2.84 7.17
N GLY A 164 -1.42 -3.89 7.97
CA GLY A 164 -2.12 -5.15 7.73
C GLY A 164 -3.61 -4.93 8.00
N PHE A 165 -4.45 -5.38 7.07
CA PHE A 165 -5.88 -5.14 7.09
C PHE A 165 -6.66 -6.34 6.57
N ASN A 166 -7.79 -6.64 7.23
CA ASN A 166 -8.67 -7.69 6.77
C ASN A 166 -10.13 -7.43 7.17
N VAL A 167 -11.04 -8.05 6.41
CA VAL A 167 -12.48 -8.06 6.68
C VAL A 167 -12.94 -9.49 6.69
N GLY A 168 -13.64 -9.88 7.76
CA GLY A 168 -14.40 -11.12 7.83
C GLY A 168 -15.89 -10.83 7.93
N VAL A 169 -16.69 -11.60 7.21
CA VAL A 169 -18.16 -11.61 7.38
C VAL A 169 -18.57 -12.98 7.88
N ASN A 170 -19.17 -13.01 9.07
CA ASN A 170 -19.86 -14.18 9.58
C ASN A 170 -21.27 -14.20 9.03
N ASP A 171 -21.69 -15.38 8.64
CA ASP A 171 -22.97 -15.66 8.00
C ASP A 171 -23.70 -16.74 8.79
N ASP A 172 -24.90 -16.43 9.29
CA ASP A 172 -25.75 -17.31 10.08
C ASP A 172 -27.15 -17.50 9.47
N ASP A 173 -27.32 -18.62 8.78
CA ASP A 173 -28.60 -19.06 8.21
C ASP A 173 -29.46 -19.86 9.21
N THR A 174 -28.94 -20.15 10.42
CA THR A 174 -29.55 -21.14 11.31
C THR A 174 -29.65 -20.69 12.76
N SER A 175 -30.64 -21.20 13.49
CA SER A 175 -30.79 -20.88 14.93
C SER A 175 -29.75 -21.57 15.85
N GLY A 176 -28.55 -21.86 15.34
CA GLY A 176 -27.50 -22.67 15.95
C GLY A 176 -26.11 -22.03 15.93
N GLY A 177 -26.00 -20.83 15.36
CA GLY A 177 -24.78 -20.07 15.15
C GLY A 177 -24.21 -20.24 13.74
N SER A 178 -23.36 -19.28 13.37
CA SER A 178 -22.78 -19.10 12.04
C SER A 178 -22.48 -20.38 11.24
N ASN A 179 -23.00 -20.40 10.01
CA ASN A 179 -22.81 -21.43 8.99
C ASN A 179 -21.44 -21.35 8.32
N ARG A 180 -20.85 -20.14 8.26
CA ARG A 180 -19.52 -19.88 7.70
C ARG A 180 -19.01 -18.50 8.11
N GLN A 181 -17.69 -18.36 8.07
CA GLN A 181 -17.03 -17.06 8.03
C GLN A 181 -16.22 -16.94 6.74
N VAL A 182 -16.36 -15.81 6.05
CA VAL A 182 -15.66 -15.54 4.78
C VAL A 182 -14.78 -14.30 4.93
N LEU A 183 -13.47 -14.48 4.74
CA LEU A 183 -12.49 -13.41 4.82
C LEU A 183 -12.10 -12.91 3.43
N TRP A 184 -11.75 -11.62 3.37
CA TRP A 184 -11.17 -11.01 2.18
C TRP A 184 -9.78 -11.59 1.87
N SER A 185 -8.98 -11.87 2.91
CA SER A 185 -7.67 -12.50 2.76
C SER A 185 -7.32 -13.39 3.95
N GLY A 186 -6.33 -14.26 3.82
CA GLY A 186 -5.66 -14.90 4.96
C GLY A 186 -6.55 -15.66 5.94
N ALA A 187 -6.23 -15.54 7.23
CA ALA A 187 -6.85 -16.27 8.34
C ALA A 187 -7.16 -15.37 9.54
N THR A 188 -8.10 -15.80 10.40
CA THR A 188 -8.46 -15.01 11.60
C THR A 188 -7.29 -14.91 12.57
N HIS A 189 -7.08 -13.70 13.09
CA HIS A 189 -6.12 -13.43 14.17
C HIS A 189 -4.65 -13.80 13.88
N ILE A 190 -4.25 -13.96 12.62
CA ILE A 190 -2.87 -14.19 12.19
C ILE A 190 -2.48 -13.04 11.26
N GLU A 191 -1.80 -12.03 11.81
CA GLU A 191 -1.53 -10.76 11.11
C GLU A 191 -0.66 -10.95 9.87
N SER A 192 0.28 -11.90 9.91
CA SER A 192 1.12 -12.24 8.75
C SER A 192 0.36 -12.74 7.52
N THR A 193 -0.96 -12.96 7.63
CA THR A 193 -1.81 -13.39 6.52
C THR A 193 -2.74 -12.29 6.02
N TYR A 194 -2.74 -11.12 6.64
CA TYR A 194 -3.63 -10.03 6.26
C TYR A 194 -3.22 -9.42 4.92
N GLY A 195 -4.20 -8.80 4.24
CA GLY A 195 -3.91 -7.95 3.09
C GLY A 195 -3.37 -6.59 3.53
N ASN A 196 -3.09 -5.72 2.56
CA ASN A 196 -2.51 -4.41 2.83
C ASN A 196 -3.53 -3.28 2.64
N LEU A 197 -3.55 -2.32 3.55
CA LEU A 197 -4.25 -1.04 3.39
C LEU A 197 -3.25 0.12 3.50
N PHE A 198 -3.26 1.01 2.51
CA PHE A 198 -2.46 2.24 2.54
C PHE A 198 -3.20 3.33 3.30
N ILE A 199 -2.50 4.00 4.21
CA ILE A 199 -2.99 5.21 4.85
C ILE A 199 -2.69 6.39 3.92
N GLY A 200 -3.71 6.89 3.22
CA GLY A 200 -3.53 7.98 2.25
C GLY A 200 -2.63 7.58 1.06
N GLY A 201 -1.97 8.56 0.44
CA GLY A 201 -1.09 8.34 -0.72
C GLY A 201 0.39 8.33 -0.35
N ARG A 202 1.15 7.41 -0.97
CA ARG A 202 2.61 7.35 -0.84
C ARG A 202 3.29 8.49 -1.58
N THR A 203 4.38 8.98 -1.01
CA THR A 203 5.25 9.96 -1.66
C THR A 203 6.69 9.45 -1.67
N TYR A 204 7.36 9.58 -2.81
CA TYR A 204 8.78 9.29 -2.96
C TYR A 204 9.51 10.54 -3.44
N THR A 205 10.62 10.91 -2.79
CA THR A 205 11.48 12.00 -3.27
C THR A 205 12.71 11.41 -3.94
N ALA A 206 12.77 11.49 -5.27
CA ALA A 206 13.94 11.08 -6.03
C ALA A 206 15.07 12.09 -5.83
N PRO A 207 16.23 11.69 -5.28
CA PRO A 207 17.36 12.59 -5.15
C PRO A 207 18.00 12.83 -6.51
N LYS A 208 18.61 14.01 -6.63
CA LYS A 208 19.43 14.33 -7.79
C LYS A 208 20.79 13.66 -7.69
N SER A 209 21.18 12.89 -8.70
CA SER A 209 22.42 12.09 -8.72
C SER A 209 23.25 12.34 -9.99
N SER A 210 24.39 11.65 -10.08
CA SER A 210 25.08 11.46 -11.37
C SER A 210 24.32 10.46 -12.23
N THR A 211 24.33 10.67 -13.55
CA THR A 211 23.68 9.79 -14.55
C THR A 211 24.03 8.31 -14.36
N PRO A 212 23.07 7.45 -14.02
CA PRO A 212 23.22 5.99 -14.04
C PRO A 212 23.51 5.46 -15.46
N THR A 213 24.19 4.32 -15.53
CA THR A 213 24.44 3.60 -16.77
C THR A 213 23.31 2.59 -17.01
N ILE A 214 22.45 2.85 -17.99
CA ILE A 214 21.37 1.89 -18.31
C ILE A 214 21.92 0.70 -19.09
N ASP A 215 22.32 -0.35 -18.38
CA ASP A 215 22.81 -1.60 -18.95
C ASP A 215 22.03 -2.85 -18.49
N GLY A 216 21.04 -2.65 -17.61
CA GLY A 216 20.14 -3.68 -17.11
C GLY A 216 20.66 -4.36 -15.85
N VAL A 217 21.79 -3.89 -15.31
CA VAL A 217 22.37 -4.39 -14.06
C VAL A 217 22.34 -3.26 -13.03
N VAL A 218 21.54 -3.42 -11.97
CA VAL A 218 21.44 -2.40 -10.93
C VAL A 218 22.72 -2.37 -10.10
N ASN A 219 23.46 -1.25 -10.17
CA ASN A 219 24.63 -1.03 -9.34
C ASN A 219 24.31 -0.16 -8.13
N ALA A 220 24.61 -0.65 -6.92
CA ALA A 220 24.37 0.09 -5.68
C ALA A 220 25.00 1.51 -5.67
N ALA A 221 26.14 1.72 -6.35
CA ALA A 221 26.79 3.03 -6.40
C ALA A 221 26.02 4.07 -7.24
N GLU A 222 25.21 3.64 -8.22
CA GLU A 222 24.45 4.56 -9.08
C GLU A 222 23.19 5.09 -8.38
N TYR A 223 22.70 4.33 -7.40
CA TYR A 223 21.48 4.61 -6.65
C TYR A 223 21.75 4.86 -5.16
N GLU A 224 23.01 5.06 -4.73
CA GLU A 224 23.41 5.14 -3.31
C GLU A 224 22.71 6.26 -2.52
N SER A 225 22.26 7.30 -3.21
CA SER A 225 21.52 8.43 -2.62
C SER A 225 20.04 8.16 -2.43
N ALA A 226 19.48 7.16 -3.09
CA ALA A 226 18.06 6.85 -3.11
C ALA A 226 17.66 5.92 -1.96
N THR A 227 16.50 6.19 -1.36
CA THR A 227 15.85 5.23 -0.47
C THR A 227 15.25 4.10 -1.30
N ALA A 228 15.33 2.87 -0.80
CA ALA A 228 14.71 1.73 -1.46
C ALA A 228 13.17 1.81 -1.36
N VAL A 229 12.49 1.54 -2.46
CA VAL A 229 11.09 1.13 -2.49
C VAL A 229 11.07 -0.39 -2.44
N VAL A 230 10.52 -0.96 -1.38
CA VAL A 230 10.39 -2.42 -1.23
C VAL A 230 8.94 -2.80 -1.45
N LEU A 231 8.67 -3.66 -2.43
CA LEU A 231 7.35 -4.23 -2.71
C LEU A 231 7.42 -5.73 -2.53
N ASN A 232 6.55 -6.23 -1.65
CA ASN A 232 6.29 -7.65 -1.44
C ASN A 232 4.84 -7.81 -0.98
N SER A 233 4.52 -9.01 -0.50
CA SER A 233 3.20 -9.37 0.00
C SER A 233 2.65 -8.48 1.11
N HIS A 234 3.51 -7.78 1.84
CA HIS A 234 3.17 -6.97 3.01
C HIS A 234 3.34 -5.47 2.79
N THR A 235 3.84 -5.04 1.62
CA THR A 235 4.14 -3.63 1.37
C THR A 235 3.58 -3.09 0.06
N GLY A 236 3.06 -3.94 -0.82
CA GLY A 236 2.43 -3.55 -2.08
C GLY A 236 0.93 -3.86 -2.15
N SER A 237 0.30 -3.39 -3.23
CA SER A 237 -1.11 -3.64 -3.51
C SER A 237 -1.24 -4.70 -4.58
N TYR A 238 -1.93 -5.80 -4.29
CA TYR A 238 -2.23 -6.81 -5.30
C TYR A 238 -3.48 -6.50 -6.09
N HIS A 239 -3.38 -6.71 -7.38
CA HIS A 239 -4.46 -6.60 -8.35
C HIS A 239 -4.75 -7.96 -8.96
N ILE A 240 -5.64 -8.72 -8.32
CA ILE A 240 -6.02 -10.07 -8.76
C ILE A 240 -7.23 -9.96 -9.71
N GLY A 241 -6.97 -9.50 -10.93
CA GLY A 241 -8.01 -9.43 -11.97
C GLY A 241 -8.42 -10.81 -12.52
N VAL A 242 -7.55 -11.81 -12.33
CA VAL A 242 -7.59 -13.19 -12.83
C VAL A 242 -6.68 -14.03 -11.90
N GLY A 243 -7.00 -15.30 -11.63
CA GLY A 243 -6.10 -16.19 -10.86
C GLY A 243 -6.67 -16.79 -9.57
N ASN A 244 -5.80 -17.46 -8.80
CA ASN A 244 -6.04 -17.99 -7.45
C ASN A 244 -5.45 -16.99 -6.43
N ASP A 245 -6.08 -16.84 -5.27
CA ASP A 245 -5.69 -15.90 -4.21
C ASP A 245 -4.63 -16.51 -3.25
N GLU A 246 -3.85 -17.50 -3.72
CA GLU A 246 -2.77 -18.16 -2.96
C GLU A 246 -1.44 -17.43 -3.17
N TRP A 247 -0.77 -17.06 -2.06
CA TRP A 247 0.50 -16.34 -2.05
C TRP A 247 1.63 -17.22 -1.51
N GLU A 248 2.74 -17.31 -2.23
CA GLU A 248 3.95 -17.99 -1.78
C GLU A 248 4.98 -16.98 -1.29
N ASP A 249 5.46 -17.14 -0.05
CA ASP A 249 6.53 -16.30 0.49
C ASP A 249 7.82 -16.47 -0.32
N GLY A 250 8.40 -15.34 -0.75
CA GLY A 250 9.65 -15.32 -1.52
C GLY A 250 9.47 -15.37 -3.03
N ASP A 251 8.22 -15.33 -3.50
CA ASP A 251 7.84 -15.12 -4.89
C ASP A 251 7.41 -13.64 -5.10
N HIS A 252 7.50 -13.17 -6.34
CA HIS A 252 6.84 -11.96 -6.82
C HIS A 252 7.07 -10.70 -5.96
N SER A 253 8.33 -10.32 -5.78
CA SER A 253 8.72 -9.12 -5.03
C SER A 253 9.77 -8.29 -5.75
N LEU A 254 9.85 -7.00 -5.45
CA LEU A 254 10.89 -6.14 -5.99
C LEU A 254 11.43 -5.14 -4.99
N THR A 255 12.67 -4.73 -5.24
CA THR A 255 13.25 -3.52 -4.67
C THR A 255 13.58 -2.55 -5.81
N ALA A 256 13.12 -1.31 -5.69
CA ALA A 256 13.38 -0.26 -6.67
C ALA A 256 14.06 0.96 -6.03
N TRP A 257 14.86 1.67 -6.83
CA TRP A 257 15.49 2.93 -6.47
C TRP A 257 15.28 3.93 -7.58
N ILE A 258 14.88 5.15 -7.21
CA ILE A 258 14.56 6.20 -8.18
C ILE A 258 15.47 7.38 -7.93
N VAL A 259 16.22 7.78 -8.95
CA VAL A 259 17.06 8.99 -8.95
C VAL A 259 16.76 9.83 -10.18
N HIS A 260 17.26 11.06 -10.23
CA HIS A 260 17.20 11.85 -11.45
C HIS A 260 18.49 12.66 -11.64
N ASP A 261 18.81 13.03 -12.87
CA ASP A 261 19.91 13.97 -13.16
C ASP A 261 19.35 15.29 -13.69
N ASP A 262 20.02 16.01 -14.60
CA ASP A 262 19.44 17.19 -15.27
C ASP A 262 18.45 16.81 -16.38
N GLU A 263 18.64 15.67 -17.04
CA GLU A 263 17.95 15.26 -18.28
C GLU A 263 16.78 14.32 -18.01
N ALA A 264 16.93 13.35 -17.12
CA ALA A 264 16.04 12.21 -17.01
C ALA A 264 15.79 11.75 -15.56
N ILE A 265 14.74 10.96 -15.41
CA ILE A 265 14.46 10.10 -14.25
C ILE A 265 15.02 8.73 -14.57
N TYR A 266 15.59 8.08 -13.56
CA TYR A 266 16.16 6.74 -13.63
C TYR A 266 15.53 5.86 -12.56
N VAL A 267 15.09 4.67 -12.95
CA VAL A 267 14.52 3.67 -12.03
C VAL A 267 15.32 2.40 -12.17
N GLY A 268 16.06 2.02 -11.12
CA GLY A 268 16.73 0.72 -11.03
C GLY A 268 15.88 -0.23 -10.21
N ILE A 269 15.73 -1.48 -10.68
CA ILE A 269 14.81 -2.47 -10.11
C ILE A 269 15.49 -3.82 -10.05
N ASP A 270 15.40 -4.45 -8.88
CA ASP A 270 15.82 -5.82 -8.61
C ASP A 270 14.58 -6.62 -8.23
N ALA A 271 14.16 -7.53 -9.10
CA ALA A 271 12.95 -8.33 -8.94
C ALA A 271 13.32 -9.79 -8.63
N ILE A 272 12.61 -10.35 -7.66
CA ILE A 272 12.67 -11.76 -7.27
C ILE A 272 11.40 -12.43 -7.78
N ASP A 273 11.61 -13.53 -8.49
CA ASP A 273 10.58 -14.26 -9.23
C ASP A 273 11.11 -15.68 -9.44
N ASP A 274 10.36 -16.68 -8.96
CA ASP A 274 10.82 -18.07 -9.00
C ASP A 274 10.66 -18.71 -10.38
N GLN A 275 9.80 -18.15 -11.25
CA GLN A 275 9.50 -18.67 -12.56
C GLN A 275 9.30 -17.58 -13.61
N ILE A 276 10.36 -17.30 -14.34
CA ILE A 276 10.31 -16.31 -15.43
C ILE A 276 9.69 -16.89 -16.71
N TYR A 277 8.47 -16.44 -17.06
CA TYR A 277 7.76 -16.67 -18.31
C TYR A 277 7.65 -15.41 -19.18
N THR A 278 8.04 -15.57 -20.44
CA THR A 278 7.98 -14.50 -21.46
C THR A 278 7.48 -15.08 -22.80
N ASP A 279 6.31 -15.71 -22.78
CA ASP A 279 5.80 -16.55 -23.87
C ASP A 279 4.67 -15.90 -24.69
N SER A 280 4.16 -14.75 -24.25
CA SER A 280 3.09 -14.00 -24.88
C SER A 280 3.59 -12.88 -25.81
N ALA A 281 4.61 -12.11 -25.40
CA ALA A 281 5.24 -11.09 -26.23
C ALA A 281 6.54 -11.59 -26.89
N GLU A 282 6.67 -11.39 -28.21
CA GLU A 282 7.89 -11.76 -28.95
C GLU A 282 9.11 -10.98 -28.40
N ALA A 283 10.24 -11.66 -28.21
CA ALA A 283 11.46 -11.05 -27.66
C ALA A 283 11.90 -9.80 -28.44
N GLY A 284 12.13 -8.70 -27.72
CA GLY A 284 12.52 -7.41 -28.31
C GLY A 284 11.41 -6.68 -29.08
N SER A 285 10.19 -7.22 -29.10
CA SER A 285 9.05 -6.60 -29.78
C SER A 285 8.58 -5.33 -29.07
N GLU A 286 7.74 -4.57 -29.77
CA GLU A 286 7.07 -3.38 -29.27
C GLU A 286 5.57 -3.61 -29.35
N ASP A 287 4.84 -3.21 -28.32
CA ASP A 287 3.38 -3.25 -28.21
C ASP A 287 2.76 -4.65 -28.29
N GLY A 288 3.54 -5.69 -27.98
CA GLY A 288 3.04 -7.04 -27.69
C GLY A 288 2.19 -7.08 -26.42
N GLN A 289 1.71 -8.29 -26.08
CA GLN A 289 0.95 -8.53 -24.85
C GLN A 289 1.87 -8.65 -23.63
N THR A 290 2.71 -7.64 -23.39
CA THR A 290 3.75 -7.65 -22.35
C THR A 290 3.18 -7.80 -20.94
N TRP A 291 1.96 -7.33 -20.69
CA TRP A 291 1.29 -7.44 -19.38
C TRP A 291 0.78 -8.85 -19.07
N ILE A 292 0.90 -9.81 -20.00
CA ILE A 292 0.59 -11.21 -19.73
C ILE A 292 1.82 -11.95 -19.22
N ASP A 293 3.02 -11.52 -19.64
CA ASP A 293 4.31 -12.06 -19.23
C ASP A 293 4.81 -11.37 -17.95
N ASP A 294 5.85 -11.94 -17.33
CA ASP A 294 6.61 -11.22 -16.30
C ASP A 294 7.16 -9.93 -16.86
N SER A 295 6.90 -8.85 -16.13
CA SER A 295 7.26 -7.51 -16.57
C SER A 295 7.17 -6.50 -15.47
N ILE A 296 7.93 -5.42 -15.67
CA ILE A 296 7.81 -4.22 -14.85
C ILE A 296 7.16 -3.11 -15.66
N GLU A 297 6.25 -2.40 -15.00
CA GLU A 297 5.51 -1.27 -15.54
C GLU A 297 5.76 -0.02 -14.70
N ILE A 298 6.13 1.08 -15.35
CA ILE A 298 6.27 2.41 -14.73
C ILE A 298 5.16 3.31 -15.26
N PHE A 299 4.46 4.00 -14.35
CA PHE A 299 3.36 4.89 -14.69
C PHE A 299 3.66 6.33 -14.26
N PHE A 300 3.28 7.28 -15.12
CA PHE A 300 3.32 8.70 -14.82
C PHE A 300 1.99 9.39 -15.13
N ASP A 301 1.51 10.18 -14.16
CA ASP A 301 0.57 11.29 -14.35
C ASP A 301 1.38 12.59 -14.16
N ALA A 302 1.95 13.08 -15.25
CA ALA A 302 2.90 14.19 -15.23
C ALA A 302 2.24 15.57 -15.12
N ASP A 303 0.95 15.70 -15.42
CA ASP A 303 0.20 16.95 -15.31
C ASP A 303 -0.66 17.06 -14.05
N GLU A 304 -0.66 16.02 -13.22
CA GLU A 304 -1.45 15.92 -11.99
C GLU A 304 -2.95 16.08 -12.28
N SER A 305 -3.42 15.44 -13.35
CA SER A 305 -4.82 15.52 -13.75
C SER A 305 -5.75 14.64 -12.91
N ASP A 306 -5.21 13.64 -12.22
CA ASP A 306 -5.94 12.73 -11.33
C ASP A 306 -7.18 12.11 -12.01
N LEU A 307 -7.04 11.65 -13.26
CA LEU A 307 -8.18 11.10 -13.98
C LEU A 307 -8.57 9.71 -13.46
N ALA A 308 -9.88 9.44 -13.43
CA ALA A 308 -10.43 8.09 -13.32
C ALA A 308 -10.30 7.35 -14.66
N GLY A 309 -9.07 7.16 -15.10
CA GLY A 309 -8.68 6.67 -16.42
C GLY A 309 -7.24 7.09 -16.73
N ARG A 310 -6.83 6.86 -17.99
CA ARG A 310 -5.63 7.48 -18.55
C ARG A 310 -5.98 8.72 -19.38
N ASP A 311 -5.13 9.74 -19.39
CA ASP A 311 -5.23 10.78 -20.41
C ASP A 311 -4.81 10.19 -21.79
N THR A 312 -5.63 10.43 -22.82
CA THR A 312 -5.35 10.02 -24.21
C THR A 312 -5.06 11.20 -25.13
N GLU A 313 -5.18 12.42 -24.63
CA GLU A 313 -4.96 13.67 -25.36
C GLU A 313 -3.55 14.23 -25.14
N LYS A 314 -2.89 13.89 -24.03
CA LYS A 314 -1.54 14.34 -23.68
C LYS A 314 -0.47 13.31 -23.98
N GLN A 315 0.61 13.75 -24.63
CA GLN A 315 1.73 12.87 -24.94
C GLN A 315 2.54 12.59 -23.67
N PHE A 316 2.97 11.33 -23.47
CA PHE A 316 3.95 10.86 -22.47
C PHE A 316 3.51 10.68 -21.02
N GLU A 317 2.26 11.04 -20.69
CA GLU A 317 1.54 10.51 -19.52
C GLU A 317 1.09 9.08 -19.84
N GLY A 318 1.33 8.13 -18.94
CA GLY A 318 1.00 6.73 -19.18
C GLY A 318 2.05 5.72 -18.73
N GLN A 319 2.04 4.56 -19.38
CA GLN A 319 2.71 3.33 -18.96
C GLN A 319 3.94 3.03 -19.83
N TYR A 320 5.02 2.61 -19.18
CA TYR A 320 6.27 2.16 -19.78
C TYR A 320 6.58 0.76 -19.27
N VAL A 321 6.58 -0.25 -20.15
CA VAL A 321 6.74 -1.67 -19.78
C VAL A 321 8.01 -2.25 -20.37
N LEU A 322 8.69 -3.10 -19.60
CA LEU A 322 9.76 -3.97 -20.07
C LEU A 322 9.55 -5.40 -19.53
N THR A 323 9.76 -6.41 -20.38
CA THR A 323 9.80 -7.82 -20.00
C THR A 323 11.27 -8.32 -19.92
N PRO A 324 11.56 -9.43 -19.21
CA PRO A 324 12.90 -10.03 -19.17
C PRO A 324 13.48 -10.42 -20.54
N ASN A 325 12.64 -10.66 -21.55
CA ASN A 325 13.07 -10.94 -22.92
C ASN A 325 13.28 -9.67 -23.78
N GLY A 326 13.15 -8.48 -23.18
CA GLY A 326 13.34 -7.17 -23.80
C GLY A 326 12.18 -6.72 -24.68
N ALA A 327 11.04 -7.41 -24.66
CA ALA A 327 9.82 -6.86 -25.24
C ALA A 327 9.38 -5.64 -24.42
N ARG A 328 8.85 -4.62 -25.10
CA ARG A 328 8.46 -3.35 -24.49
C ARG A 328 7.07 -2.94 -24.92
N ARG A 329 6.47 -2.07 -24.12
CA ARG A 329 5.20 -1.42 -24.44
C ARG A 329 5.17 -0.01 -23.88
N ASP A 330 4.76 0.92 -24.72
CA ASP A 330 4.62 2.34 -24.39
C ASP A 330 3.50 3.01 -25.21
N ASN A 331 2.65 2.21 -25.87
CA ASN A 331 1.44 2.68 -26.53
C ASN A 331 0.52 3.47 -25.60
N GLU A 332 0.52 3.14 -24.31
CA GLU A 332 -0.24 3.87 -23.31
C GLU A 332 0.38 5.22 -22.93
N ALA A 333 1.68 5.41 -23.16
CA ALA A 333 2.39 6.68 -23.08
C ALA A 333 2.47 7.42 -24.44
N ASN A 334 1.65 7.01 -25.42
CA ASN A 334 1.60 7.55 -26.79
C ASN A 334 2.86 7.29 -27.64
N ASN A 335 3.50 6.13 -27.47
CA ASN A 335 4.63 5.64 -28.27
C ASN A 335 5.80 6.64 -28.39
N PRO A 336 6.43 7.05 -27.26
CA PRO A 336 7.69 7.76 -27.27
C PRO A 336 8.78 7.04 -28.04
N SER A 337 9.79 7.80 -28.50
CA SER A 337 10.93 7.17 -29.17
C SER A 337 11.75 6.36 -28.16
N PHE A 338 11.97 5.09 -28.49
CA PHE A 338 12.77 4.17 -27.67
C PHE A 338 14.24 4.12 -28.10
N GLY A 339 15.16 4.21 -27.15
CA GLY A 339 16.60 4.04 -27.34
C GLY A 339 17.44 4.88 -26.39
N ALA A 340 18.71 4.53 -26.18
CA ALA A 340 19.58 5.17 -25.18
C ALA A 340 19.73 6.71 -25.29
N SER A 341 19.45 7.29 -26.46
CA SER A 341 19.45 8.74 -26.70
C SER A 341 18.08 9.29 -27.12
N ALA A 342 17.02 8.53 -26.89
CA ALA A 342 15.65 8.83 -27.27
C ALA A 342 14.85 9.32 -26.04
N ASP A 343 13.53 9.43 -26.19
CA ASP A 343 12.63 9.94 -25.13
C ASP A 343 12.62 9.03 -23.90
N TRP A 344 12.79 7.72 -24.11
CA TRP A 344 12.99 6.74 -23.06
C TRP A 344 13.85 5.55 -23.51
N PHE A 345 14.38 4.82 -22.55
CA PHE A 345 15.12 3.58 -22.76
C PHE A 345 14.97 2.68 -21.55
N ALA A 346 15.09 1.37 -21.76
CA ALA A 346 15.19 0.43 -20.66
C ALA A 346 16.07 -0.76 -21.07
N ALA A 347 16.69 -1.39 -20.07
CA ALA A 347 17.52 -2.58 -20.24
C ALA A 347 17.21 -3.59 -19.12
N THR A 348 17.44 -4.86 -19.40
CA THR A 348 17.15 -5.97 -18.48
C THR A 348 18.31 -6.97 -18.46
N ALA A 349 18.55 -7.58 -17.31
CA ALA A 349 19.47 -8.70 -17.13
C ALA A 349 18.87 -9.73 -16.17
N GLY A 350 19.10 -11.03 -16.41
CA GLY A 350 18.71 -12.07 -15.45
C GLY A 350 19.62 -12.11 -14.24
N THR A 351 19.08 -12.51 -13.09
CA THR A 351 19.82 -12.81 -11.86
C THR A 351 19.66 -14.29 -11.50
N ASP A 352 20.24 -14.72 -10.39
CA ASP A 352 20.03 -16.08 -9.88
C ASP A 352 18.63 -16.26 -9.23
N GLU A 353 17.98 -15.15 -8.84
CA GLU A 353 16.71 -15.12 -8.07
C GLU A 353 15.56 -14.48 -8.87
N GLY A 354 15.79 -14.03 -10.09
CA GLY A 354 14.81 -13.30 -10.91
C GLY A 354 15.49 -12.48 -12.00
N TYR A 355 15.23 -11.17 -12.02
CA TYR A 355 15.75 -10.26 -13.03
C TYR A 355 15.95 -8.82 -12.50
N GLN A 356 16.83 -8.08 -13.18
CA GLN A 356 17.07 -6.67 -12.96
C GLN A 356 16.62 -5.87 -14.18
N MET A 357 16.08 -4.69 -13.92
CA MET A 357 15.71 -3.74 -14.96
C MET A 357 16.13 -2.34 -14.60
N GLU A 358 16.51 -1.58 -15.61
CA GLU A 358 16.78 -0.15 -15.47
C GLU A 358 16.02 0.63 -16.52
N PHE A 359 15.33 1.69 -16.09
CA PHE A 359 14.57 2.59 -16.95
C PHE A 359 15.19 3.98 -16.93
N LYS A 360 15.19 4.63 -18.09
CA LYS A 360 15.46 6.07 -18.28
C LYS A 360 14.26 6.69 -18.97
N ILE A 361 13.65 7.71 -18.35
CA ILE A 361 12.58 8.51 -18.94
C ILE A 361 13.00 9.98 -18.92
N THR A 362 13.03 10.64 -20.08
CA THR A 362 13.47 12.03 -20.13
C THR A 362 12.43 12.96 -19.49
N LYS A 363 12.87 13.97 -18.75
CA LYS A 363 11.95 14.98 -18.20
C LYS A 363 11.31 15.81 -19.31
N ALA A 364 12.02 15.97 -20.42
CA ALA A 364 11.54 16.71 -21.57
C ALA A 364 10.32 16.03 -22.22
N SER A 365 10.27 14.69 -22.28
CA SER A 365 9.07 13.98 -22.76
C SER A 365 7.91 14.17 -21.81
N LEU A 366 8.14 14.09 -20.49
CA LEU A 366 7.11 14.32 -19.47
C LEU A 366 6.71 15.80 -19.31
N GLY A 367 7.45 16.75 -19.90
CA GLY A 367 7.17 18.19 -19.74
C GLY A 367 7.48 18.75 -18.35
N ILE A 368 8.33 18.07 -17.57
CA ILE A 368 8.65 18.41 -16.17
C ILE A 368 10.08 18.93 -15.99
N ALA A 369 10.41 19.37 -14.77
CA ALA A 369 11.72 19.88 -14.40
C ALA A 369 12.07 19.51 -12.94
N ASP A 370 13.29 19.84 -12.50
CA ASP A 370 13.68 19.71 -11.09
C ASP A 370 12.68 20.39 -10.16
N GLY A 371 12.36 19.74 -9.04
CA GLY A 371 11.36 20.21 -8.09
C GLY A 371 9.92 19.91 -8.48
N ALA A 372 9.67 19.28 -9.63
CA ALA A 372 8.31 18.84 -9.99
C ALA A 372 7.80 17.73 -9.07
N SER A 373 6.50 17.74 -8.85
CA SER A 373 5.73 16.62 -8.33
C SER A 373 4.93 16.04 -9.49
N VAL A 374 4.79 14.72 -9.54
CA VAL A 374 4.00 14.00 -10.56
C VAL A 374 3.34 12.79 -9.91
N GLY A 375 2.18 12.39 -10.41
CA GLY A 375 1.61 11.10 -10.08
C GLY A 375 2.49 9.97 -10.61
N PHE A 376 2.70 8.93 -9.80
CA PHE A 376 3.64 7.86 -10.07
C PHE A 376 3.20 6.51 -9.51
N ASN A 377 3.47 5.43 -10.25
CA ASN A 377 3.32 4.06 -9.78
C ASN A 377 4.36 3.14 -10.42
N ILE A 378 4.74 2.09 -9.69
CA ILE A 378 5.51 0.95 -10.20
C ILE A 378 4.62 -0.28 -10.04
N ALA A 379 4.57 -1.14 -11.06
CA ALA A 379 3.90 -2.43 -10.98
C ALA A 379 4.78 -3.56 -11.51
N MET A 380 4.63 -4.75 -10.92
CA MET A 380 5.24 -6.01 -11.36
C MET A 380 4.12 -6.96 -11.76
N ASN A 381 4.20 -7.55 -12.95
CA ASN A 381 3.30 -8.63 -13.38
C ASN A 381 3.95 -9.98 -13.14
N ASP A 382 3.13 -10.95 -12.73
CA ASP A 382 3.51 -12.33 -12.39
C ASP A 382 2.91 -13.32 -13.38
N ASP A 383 3.69 -14.16 -14.05
CA ASP A 383 3.21 -15.25 -14.90
C ASP A 383 3.91 -16.57 -14.59
N ASP A 384 3.16 -17.58 -14.15
CA ASP A 384 3.67 -18.94 -13.90
C ASP A 384 3.44 -19.92 -15.09
N GLY A 385 3.23 -19.39 -16.29
CA GLY A 385 3.09 -20.15 -17.54
C GLY A 385 1.66 -20.42 -17.99
N ALA A 386 0.68 -19.74 -17.40
CA ALA A 386 -0.73 -19.76 -17.83
C ALA A 386 -1.23 -18.36 -18.23
N GLY A 387 -0.31 -17.40 -18.37
CA GLY A 387 -0.57 -15.99 -18.46
C GLY A 387 -0.72 -15.37 -17.06
N ARG A 388 -0.62 -14.03 -17.01
CA ARG A 388 -0.58 -13.26 -15.76
C ARG A 388 -1.51 -13.77 -14.65
N LYS A 389 -0.90 -14.19 -13.54
CA LYS A 389 -1.49 -14.60 -12.26
C LYS A 389 -1.81 -13.41 -11.37
N SER A 390 -0.88 -12.45 -11.25
CA SER A 390 -1.07 -11.31 -10.36
C SER A 390 -0.36 -10.04 -10.86
N GLN A 391 -0.67 -8.91 -10.24
CA GLN A 391 0.10 -7.68 -10.42
C GLN A 391 0.27 -6.98 -9.08
N LEU A 392 1.52 -6.81 -8.66
CA LEU A 392 1.92 -6.11 -7.44
C LEU A 392 2.23 -4.64 -7.73
N ASN A 393 1.61 -3.70 -6.99
CA ASN A 393 1.70 -2.26 -7.24
C ASN A 393 2.28 -1.50 -6.04
N TRP A 394 2.95 -0.37 -6.29
CA TRP A 394 3.48 0.50 -5.23
C TRP A 394 2.40 1.29 -4.48
N ASN A 395 1.46 1.92 -5.18
CA ASN A 395 0.40 2.69 -4.50
C ASN A 395 -0.94 2.55 -5.22
N GLY A 396 -0.93 2.72 -6.54
CA GLY A 396 -2.14 2.91 -7.32
C GLY A 396 -2.52 1.74 -8.20
N SER A 397 -3.72 1.86 -8.76
CA SER A 397 -4.29 0.99 -9.76
C SER A 397 -3.83 1.39 -11.17
N PRO A 398 -3.38 0.45 -12.02
CA PRO A 398 -3.04 0.74 -13.41
C PRO A 398 -4.16 1.50 -14.13
N HIS A 399 -3.77 2.51 -14.92
CA HIS A 399 -4.68 3.36 -15.70
C HIS A 399 -5.79 4.08 -14.90
N ASN A 400 -5.58 4.29 -13.60
CA ASN A 400 -6.44 5.10 -12.76
C ASN A 400 -5.56 6.13 -12.05
N GLU A 401 -5.24 7.21 -12.75
CA GLU A 401 -4.24 8.20 -12.32
C GLU A 401 -4.51 8.78 -10.93
N PHE A 402 -5.78 8.99 -10.57
CA PHE A 402 -6.18 9.47 -9.23
C PHE A 402 -5.75 8.57 -8.05
N THR A 403 -5.31 7.35 -8.32
CA THR A 403 -4.84 6.39 -7.30
C THR A 403 -3.32 6.35 -7.18
N TYR A 404 -2.59 7.02 -8.06
CA TYR A 404 -1.13 7.01 -8.04
C TYR A 404 -0.57 7.69 -6.79
N GLY A 405 0.63 7.24 -6.38
CA GLY A 405 1.41 7.97 -5.39
C GLY A 405 2.05 9.20 -6.02
N VAL A 406 2.87 9.92 -5.27
CA VAL A 406 3.56 11.11 -5.75
C VAL A 406 5.06 10.84 -5.87
N LEU A 407 5.64 11.12 -7.03
CA LEU A 407 7.07 11.24 -7.21
C LEU A 407 7.47 12.72 -7.19
N VAL A 408 8.36 13.09 -6.29
CA VAL A 408 8.97 14.43 -6.21
C VAL A 408 10.39 14.36 -6.76
N LEU A 409 10.71 15.19 -7.75
CA LEU A 409 12.08 15.36 -8.23
C LEU A 409 12.80 16.31 -7.28
N GLY A 410 13.74 15.77 -6.49
CA GLY A 410 14.49 16.52 -5.50
C GLY A 410 15.14 17.78 -6.08
N PRO A 411 15.35 18.83 -5.26
CA PRO A 411 16.01 20.03 -5.72
C PRO A 411 17.44 19.71 -6.18
N ALA A 412 17.95 20.51 -7.12
CA ALA A 412 19.36 20.47 -7.46
C ALA A 412 20.20 20.66 -6.19
N SER A 413 21.02 19.65 -5.87
CA SER A 413 22.05 19.77 -4.84
C SER A 413 22.86 21.03 -5.16
N THR A 414 22.73 22.05 -4.31
CA THR A 414 23.55 23.25 -4.43
C THR A 414 24.94 22.90 -3.92
N ASP A 415 25.78 22.43 -4.84
CA ASP A 415 27.22 22.21 -4.71
C ASP A 415 27.67 21.19 -3.64
N GLY A 416 28.17 20.06 -4.15
CA GLY A 416 29.27 19.25 -3.62
C GLY A 416 29.56 19.27 -2.12
N GLY A 417 29.19 18.17 -1.45
CA GLY A 417 29.90 17.70 -0.26
C GLY A 417 29.28 18.02 1.09
N ASP A 418 27.99 18.30 1.16
CA ASP A 418 27.23 18.11 2.40
C ASP A 418 26.02 17.25 2.05
N SER A 419 26.10 15.97 2.38
CA SER A 419 24.93 15.14 2.59
C SER A 419 23.96 15.94 3.46
N ALA A 420 22.67 15.97 3.12
CA ALA A 420 21.66 16.45 4.05
C ALA A 420 21.94 15.72 5.37
N ALA A 421 22.30 16.46 6.42
CA ALA A 421 22.60 15.83 7.70
C ALA A 421 21.32 15.11 8.13
N ASP A 422 21.38 13.80 8.32
CA ASP A 422 20.27 13.07 8.92
C ASP A 422 20.01 13.65 10.29
N VAL A 423 18.95 14.47 10.41
CA VAL A 423 18.54 15.07 11.67
C VAL A 423 17.56 14.11 12.32
N SER A 424 18.00 13.46 13.39
CA SER A 424 17.13 12.66 14.24
C SER A 424 16.65 13.48 15.43
N ILE A 425 15.38 13.28 15.78
CA ILE A 425 14.74 13.86 16.96
C ILE A 425 14.33 12.73 17.89
N SER A 426 14.61 12.90 19.18
CA SER A 426 14.07 12.01 20.22
C SER A 426 13.54 12.82 21.39
N THR A 427 12.53 12.28 22.07
CA THR A 427 11.88 12.92 23.21
C THR A 427 11.86 11.98 24.40
N ALA A 428 12.34 12.45 25.56
CA ALA A 428 12.23 11.74 26.84
C ALA A 428 12.18 12.77 27.98
N ASP A 429 11.38 12.53 29.02
CA ASP A 429 11.35 13.35 30.26
C ASP A 429 11.18 14.87 30.06
N GLY A 430 10.45 15.29 29.02
CA GLY A 430 10.19 16.72 28.75
C GLY A 430 11.33 17.46 28.03
N VAL A 431 12.34 16.73 27.55
CA VAL A 431 13.42 17.27 26.71
C VAL A 431 13.38 16.68 25.31
N ILE A 432 13.83 17.49 24.35
CA ILE A 432 14.04 17.15 22.95
C ILE A 432 15.55 17.00 22.75
N VAL A 433 16.01 15.87 22.22
CA VAL A 433 17.39 15.69 21.79
C VAL A 433 17.44 15.75 20.27
N LEU A 434 18.26 16.67 19.74
CA LEU A 434 18.54 16.77 18.32
C LEU A 434 19.93 16.20 18.02
N THR A 435 19.98 15.19 17.19
CA THR A 435 21.21 14.59 16.65
C THR A 435 21.26 14.83 15.15
N TRP A 436 22.44 15.18 14.65
CA TRP A 436 22.68 15.33 13.22
C TRP A 436 24.07 14.82 12.85
N GLU A 437 24.21 14.33 11.61
CA GLU A 437 25.50 13.92 11.06
C GLU A 437 26.31 15.12 10.53
N GLY A 438 27.63 14.97 10.50
CA GLY A 438 28.53 16.00 9.97
C GLY A 438 28.75 17.21 10.89
N ASN A 439 29.08 18.35 10.28
CA ASN A 439 29.61 19.54 10.97
C ASN A 439 28.60 20.70 11.03
N GLY A 440 27.32 20.41 10.72
CA GLY A 440 26.29 21.42 10.56
C GLY A 440 26.06 22.25 11.83
N THR A 441 25.67 23.51 11.62
CA THR A 441 25.35 24.46 12.70
C THR A 441 23.85 24.44 12.96
N LEU A 442 23.45 24.15 14.21
CA LEU A 442 22.05 24.27 14.61
C LEU A 442 21.60 25.73 14.59
N GLN A 443 20.46 26.00 13.98
CA GLN A 443 19.79 27.29 13.97
C GLN A 443 18.38 27.16 14.54
N SER A 444 17.87 28.23 15.14
CA SER A 444 16.49 28.34 15.62
C SER A 444 15.78 29.56 15.03
N ALA A 445 14.45 29.51 14.97
CA ALA A 445 13.60 30.60 14.49
C ALA A 445 12.26 30.67 15.23
N PRO A 446 11.60 31.85 15.24
CA PRO A 446 10.24 32.00 15.77
C PRO A 446 9.15 31.43 14.84
N ALA A 447 9.47 31.18 13.57
CA ALA A 447 8.59 30.60 12.56
C ALA A 447 9.43 29.79 11.55
N VAL A 448 8.82 28.84 10.85
CA VAL A 448 9.49 28.04 9.80
C VAL A 448 10.11 28.91 8.69
N THR A 449 9.54 30.10 8.44
CA THR A 449 10.04 31.08 7.46
C THR A 449 11.23 31.91 7.97
N GLY A 450 11.66 31.73 9.22
CA GLY A 450 12.71 32.50 9.87
C GLY A 450 12.21 33.75 10.60
N PRO A 451 13.08 34.73 10.91
CA PRO A 451 14.52 34.72 10.66
C PRO A 451 15.24 33.65 11.49
N TRP A 452 16.23 33.00 10.88
CA TRP A 452 17.02 31.95 11.50
C TRP A 452 18.29 32.52 12.14
N SER A 453 18.57 32.12 13.37
CA SER A 453 19.78 32.47 14.11
C SER A 453 20.47 31.22 14.64
N ALA A 454 21.81 31.22 14.62
CA ALA A 454 22.59 30.12 15.21
C ALA A 454 22.23 29.93 16.69
N VAL A 455 22.16 28.68 17.11
CA VAL A 455 22.09 28.31 18.53
C VAL A 455 23.53 28.23 19.03
N ASP A 456 23.89 29.13 19.95
CA ASP A 456 25.24 29.23 20.47
C ASP A 456 25.67 27.91 21.14
N ASP A 457 26.90 27.47 20.84
CA ASP A 457 27.55 26.28 21.40
C ASP A 457 26.79 24.96 21.22
N ALA A 458 25.84 24.88 20.28
CA ALA A 458 25.13 23.64 19.97
C ALA A 458 25.99 22.67 19.16
N ALA A 459 25.98 21.41 19.56
CA ALA A 459 26.59 20.28 18.85
C ALA A 459 25.60 19.12 18.75
N SER A 460 25.82 18.19 17.83
CA SER A 460 24.97 17.00 17.67
C SER A 460 24.82 16.26 19.01
N GLY A 461 23.58 15.90 19.36
CA GLY A 461 23.20 15.43 20.69
C GLY A 461 22.81 16.55 21.66
N VAL A 462 22.48 17.74 21.15
CA VAL A 462 22.03 18.87 21.98
C VAL A 462 20.67 18.57 22.59
N VAL A 463 20.55 18.88 23.88
CA VAL A 463 19.33 18.75 24.67
C VAL A 463 18.63 20.10 24.73
N ILE A 464 17.35 20.11 24.37
CA ILE A 464 16.48 21.29 24.30
C ILE A 464 15.29 21.06 25.22
N GLU A 465 15.03 22.02 26.10
CA GLU A 465 13.85 22.00 26.96
C GLU A 465 12.59 22.29 26.13
N ALA A 466 11.57 21.41 26.21
CA ALA A 466 10.27 21.60 25.55
C ALA A 466 9.42 22.64 26.31
N SER A 467 9.89 23.90 26.31
CA SER A 467 9.35 25.00 27.13
C SER A 467 8.21 25.79 26.46
N ALA A 468 7.85 25.45 25.23
CA ALA A 468 6.81 26.11 24.44
C ALA A 468 6.00 25.06 23.66
N SER A 469 4.79 25.44 23.22
CA SER A 469 3.92 24.57 22.39
C SER A 469 4.49 24.30 20.99
N GLN A 470 5.47 25.08 20.54
CA GLN A 470 6.19 24.89 19.28
C GLN A 470 7.55 25.57 19.32
N ALA A 471 8.53 25.01 18.61
CA ALA A 471 9.83 25.61 18.35
C ALA A 471 10.34 25.12 16.98
N PHE A 472 11.10 25.95 16.28
CA PHE A 472 11.60 25.64 14.94
C PHE A 472 13.13 25.58 14.96
N TYR A 473 13.68 24.47 14.48
CA TYR A 473 15.11 24.22 14.38
C TYR A 473 15.47 23.75 12.97
N ARG A 474 16.71 24.02 12.55
CA ARG A 474 17.31 23.42 11.35
C ARG A 474 18.82 23.28 11.50
N VAL A 475 19.40 22.33 10.80
CA VAL A 475 20.86 22.17 10.68
C VAL A 475 21.29 22.74 9.33
N ARG A 476 22.38 23.52 9.31
CA ARG A 476 22.94 24.13 8.09
C ARG A 476 24.45 23.98 7.99
#